data_AF-A0A9C9N8B2-F1
#
_entry.id   AF-A0A9C9N8B2-F1
#
_cell.length_a   1.000
_cell.length_b   1.000
_cell.length_c   1.000
_cell.angle_alpha   90.00
_cell.angle_beta   90.00
_cell.angle_gamma   90.00
#
_symmetry.space_group_name_H-M   'P 1'
#
loop_
_entity.id
_entity.type
_entity.pdbx_description
1 polymer ?
#
loop_
_entity_poly.entity_id
_entity_poly.type
_entity_poly.pdbx_seq_one_letter_code
_entity_poly.pdbx_strand_id
1 'polypeptide(L)'
;MSGMARYPIPARQTRVELQVVNSRFIATAAPVFSVDEARAFVARIKAEFADATHNVSAYVIGHGATVVAHSTDDGEPAGTAGRPALAVLRGSGLGDVAVVVTRYFGGTKLGSGGLVRAYGDAVRAVLDVLPHAVRMPTHTVTVVTPYPYFERLRLLVPAHRGVILQEEFGVEVTVTAQFPVERLPAFRSALQNLSSGALQAEVVETNEETILPLPTASAGASWTNGQEDV
;
A
#
# COMPACT_ATOMS: atom_id res chain seq x y z
N MET A 1 -8.37 -3.90 -21.31
CA MET A 1 -7.28 -4.33 -20.42
C MET A 1 -7.56 -3.71 -19.07
N SER A 2 -7.87 -4.53 -18.06
CA SER A 2 -8.22 -4.05 -16.71
C SER A 2 -7.04 -3.24 -16.18
N GLY A 3 -7.30 -1.98 -15.79
CA GLY A 3 -6.27 -0.98 -15.53
C GLY A 3 -5.23 -1.47 -14.54
N MET A 4 -3.98 -1.48 -15.02
CA MET A 4 -2.72 -1.57 -14.28
C MET A 4 -2.63 -0.41 -13.28
N ALA A 5 -3.40 -0.50 -12.19
CA ALA A 5 -3.69 0.63 -11.33
C ALA A 5 -2.63 0.81 -10.25
N ARG A 6 -2.11 2.03 -10.16
CA ARG A 6 -1.35 2.55 -9.02
C ARG A 6 -2.32 2.88 -7.88
N TYR A 7 -2.10 2.34 -6.68
CA TYR A 7 -2.91 2.69 -5.51
C TYR A 7 -2.12 2.65 -4.19
N PRO A 8 -2.57 3.40 -3.16
CA PRO A 8 -1.90 3.42 -1.87
C PRO A 8 -2.22 2.18 -1.04
N ILE A 9 -1.21 1.68 -0.32
CA ILE A 9 -1.30 0.56 0.61
C ILE A 9 -0.58 0.91 1.91
N PRO A 10 -0.78 0.17 3.02
CA PRO A 10 0.06 0.30 4.20
C PRO A 10 1.51 -0.10 3.89
N ALA A 11 2.49 0.65 4.40
CA ALA A 11 3.91 0.31 4.25
C ALA A 11 4.37 -0.75 5.27
N ARG A 12 3.76 -0.74 6.46
CA ARG A 12 4.10 -1.66 7.55
C ARG A 12 2.97 -1.75 8.57
N GLN A 13 3.04 -2.77 9.43
CA GLN A 13 2.14 -2.88 10.58
C GLN A 13 2.30 -1.67 11.51
N THR A 14 1.17 -1.10 11.94
CA THR A 14 1.10 0.01 12.90
C THR A 14 0.01 -0.26 13.91
N ARG A 15 0.19 0.23 15.14
CA ARG A 15 -0.73 0.01 16.26
C ARG A 15 -0.96 1.32 17.01
N VAL A 16 -2.21 1.57 17.37
CA VAL A 16 -2.63 2.69 18.22
C VAL A 16 -3.61 2.17 19.27
N GLU A 17 -3.57 2.78 20.45
CA GLU A 17 -4.50 2.50 21.54
C GLU A 17 -5.35 3.74 21.85
N LEU A 18 -6.64 3.52 22.07
CA LEU A 18 -7.59 4.50 22.57
C LEU A 18 -8.25 3.99 23.85
N GLN A 19 -8.55 4.91 24.75
CA GLN A 19 -9.40 4.64 25.91
C GLN A 19 -10.72 5.39 25.74
N VAL A 20 -11.85 4.66 25.81
CA VAL A 20 -13.19 5.22 25.68
C VAL A 20 -14.00 4.82 26.90
N VAL A 21 -14.30 5.81 27.74
CA VAL A 21 -14.80 5.60 29.11
C VAL A 21 -13.79 4.69 29.83
N ASN A 22 -14.19 3.50 30.25
CA ASN A 22 -13.32 2.55 30.94
C ASN A 22 -12.83 1.42 30.01
N SER A 23 -13.29 1.38 28.76
CA SER A 23 -12.89 0.33 27.81
C SER A 23 -11.63 0.73 27.07
N ARG A 24 -10.76 -0.24 26.82
CA ARG A 24 -9.51 -0.07 26.05
C ARG A 24 -9.68 -0.67 24.65
N PHE A 25 -9.29 0.08 23.62
CA PHE A 25 -9.35 -0.31 22.21
C PHE A 25 -7.97 -0.19 21.58
N ILE A 26 -7.43 -1.30 21.09
CA ILE A 26 -6.12 -1.36 20.45
C ILE A 26 -6.35 -1.70 18.98
N ALA A 27 -6.17 -0.74 18.09
CA ALA A 27 -6.25 -0.95 16.65
C ALA A 27 -4.88 -1.31 16.10
N THR A 28 -4.76 -2.48 15.48
CA THR A 28 -3.57 -2.93 14.76
C THR A 28 -3.90 -3.05 13.28
N ALA A 29 -3.27 -2.24 12.44
CA ALA A 29 -3.41 -2.28 10.98
C ALA A 29 -2.13 -2.81 10.33
N ALA A 30 -2.25 -3.53 9.22
CA ALA A 30 -1.11 -4.09 8.48
C ALA A 30 -1.41 -4.24 6.98
N PRO A 31 -0.37 -4.21 6.12
CA PRO A 31 -0.52 -4.62 4.73
C PRO A 31 -0.80 -6.13 4.64
N VAL A 32 -1.74 -6.51 3.78
CA VAL A 32 -2.08 -7.90 3.46
C VAL A 32 -2.49 -8.01 2.00
N PHE A 33 -1.93 -8.97 1.27
CA PHE A 33 -2.06 -9.04 -0.19
C PHE A 33 -3.01 -10.14 -0.68
N SER A 34 -3.56 -10.93 0.26
CA SER A 34 -4.52 -11.97 -0.03
C SER A 34 -5.50 -12.17 1.13
N VAL A 35 -6.60 -12.86 0.86
CA VAL A 35 -7.56 -13.26 1.90
C VAL A 35 -6.90 -14.17 2.94
N ASP A 36 -6.00 -15.06 2.52
CA ASP A 36 -5.31 -15.97 3.43
C ASP A 36 -4.31 -15.25 4.32
N GLU A 37 -3.57 -14.27 3.78
CA GLU A 37 -2.73 -13.37 4.59
C GLU A 37 -3.56 -12.56 5.58
N ALA A 38 -4.71 -12.04 5.17
CA ALA A 38 -5.62 -11.33 6.06
C ALA A 38 -6.11 -12.23 7.20
N ARG A 39 -6.49 -13.48 6.90
CA ARG A 39 -6.89 -14.46 7.91
C ARG A 39 -5.76 -14.82 8.86
N ALA A 40 -4.55 -15.04 8.33
CA ALA A 40 -3.36 -15.31 9.14
C ALA A 40 -3.01 -14.13 10.05
N PHE A 41 -3.10 -12.89 9.54
CA PHE A 41 -2.94 -11.68 10.34
C PHE A 41 -3.96 -11.62 11.48
N VAL A 42 -5.25 -11.82 11.19
CA VAL A 42 -6.31 -11.81 12.21
C VAL A 42 -6.08 -12.89 13.26
N ALA A 43 -5.73 -14.11 12.85
CA ALA A 43 -5.44 -15.21 13.77
C ALA A 43 -4.25 -14.90 14.68
N ARG A 44 -3.19 -14.29 14.14
CA ARG A 44 -2.01 -13.86 14.91
C ARG A 44 -2.37 -12.83 15.97
N ILE A 45 -3.14 -11.79 15.63
CA ILE A 45 -3.54 -10.76 16.60
C ILE A 45 -4.49 -11.34 17.65
N LYS A 46 -5.41 -12.24 17.26
CA LYS A 46 -6.26 -12.97 18.21
C LYS A 46 -5.47 -13.81 19.19
N ALA A 47 -4.40 -14.46 18.74
CA ALA A 47 -3.51 -15.23 19.61
C ALA A 47 -2.69 -14.32 20.54
N GLU A 48 -2.20 -13.18 20.03
CA GLU A 48 -1.49 -12.16 20.81
C GLU A 48 -2.36 -11.59 21.94
N PHE A 49 -3.64 -11.34 21.66
CA PHE A 49 -4.62 -10.81 22.62
C PHE A 49 -5.74 -11.80 22.91
N ALA A 50 -5.37 -13.02 23.29
CA ALA A 50 -6.32 -14.10 23.55
C ALA A 50 -7.20 -13.85 24.79
N ASP A 51 -6.78 -12.96 25.68
CA ASP A 51 -7.49 -12.54 26.89
C ASP A 51 -8.41 -11.31 26.66
N ALA A 52 -8.43 -10.75 25.45
CA ALA A 52 -9.31 -9.64 25.12
C ALA A 52 -10.78 -10.06 25.09
N THR A 53 -11.67 -9.10 25.34
CA THR A 53 -13.11 -9.33 25.26
C THR A 53 -13.56 -9.61 23.82
N HIS A 54 -13.05 -8.83 22.87
CA HIS A 54 -13.35 -8.96 21.44
C HIS A 54 -12.13 -8.58 20.60
N ASN A 55 -11.93 -9.26 19.48
CA ASN A 55 -10.93 -8.99 18.45
C ASN A 55 -11.65 -8.81 17.10
N VAL A 56 -12.24 -7.63 16.93
CA VAL A 56 -13.04 -7.24 15.78
C VAL A 56 -12.13 -6.96 14.61
N SER A 57 -12.32 -7.64 13.47
CA SER A 57 -11.46 -7.46 12.31
C SER A 57 -12.22 -6.95 11.09
N ALA A 58 -11.54 -6.14 10.28
CA ALA A 58 -11.97 -5.76 8.94
C ALA A 58 -10.77 -5.78 7.98
N TYR A 59 -11.00 -6.10 6.71
CA TYR A 59 -9.96 -6.02 5.68
C TYR A 59 -10.52 -5.66 4.31
N VAL A 60 -9.65 -5.10 3.47
CA VAL A 60 -9.85 -4.75 2.06
C VAL A 60 -8.65 -5.31 1.29
N ILE A 61 -8.87 -6.19 0.32
CA ILE A 61 -7.84 -6.75 -0.56
C ILE A 61 -8.12 -6.28 -1.99
N GLY A 62 -7.09 -5.81 -2.68
CA GLY A 62 -7.20 -5.15 -3.98
C GLY A 62 -7.68 -3.71 -3.88
N HIS A 63 -7.99 -3.12 -5.04
CA HIS A 63 -8.40 -1.72 -5.17
C HIS A 63 -9.36 -1.51 -6.35
N GLY A 64 -10.18 -0.47 -6.32
CA GLY A 64 -11.14 -0.16 -7.39
C GLY A 64 -12.19 -1.26 -7.58
N ALA A 65 -12.34 -1.74 -8.82
CA ALA A 65 -13.38 -2.70 -9.19
C ALA A 65 -13.12 -4.13 -8.68
N THR A 66 -11.90 -4.46 -8.25
CA THR A 66 -11.50 -5.82 -7.84
C THR A 66 -11.43 -6.02 -6.33
N VAL A 67 -12.06 -5.13 -5.55
CA VAL A 67 -11.99 -5.17 -4.08
C VAL A 67 -12.76 -6.36 -3.50
N VAL A 68 -12.06 -7.15 -2.69
CA VAL A 68 -12.65 -8.10 -1.74
C VAL A 68 -12.60 -7.47 -0.36
N ALA A 69 -13.74 -7.38 0.33
CA ALA A 69 -13.76 -6.85 1.69
C ALA A 69 -14.61 -7.69 2.64
N HIS A 70 -14.20 -7.72 3.90
CA HIS A 70 -14.85 -8.51 4.94
C HIS A 70 -14.71 -7.83 6.30
N SER A 71 -15.67 -8.10 7.18
CA SER A 71 -15.62 -7.70 8.58
C SER A 71 -16.38 -8.68 9.47
N THR A 72 -15.98 -8.78 10.73
CA THR A 72 -16.69 -9.53 11.77
C THR A 72 -16.89 -8.67 13.01
N ASP A 73 -18.03 -8.81 13.69
CA ASP A 73 -18.29 -8.18 14.99
C ASP A 73 -17.66 -8.94 16.16
N ASP A 74 -17.13 -10.15 15.95
CA ASP A 74 -16.43 -10.96 16.97
C ASP A 74 -17.13 -11.08 18.34
N GLY A 75 -18.45 -11.26 18.33
CA GLY A 75 -19.25 -11.37 19.55
C GLY A 75 -19.79 -10.04 20.10
N GLU A 76 -19.40 -8.89 19.53
CA GLU A 76 -20.10 -7.62 19.75
C GLU A 76 -21.53 -7.68 19.19
N PRO A 77 -22.44 -6.81 19.64
CA PRO A 77 -23.76 -6.69 19.04
C PRO A 77 -23.69 -6.46 17.53
N ALA A 78 -24.51 -7.20 16.78
CA ALA A 78 -24.46 -7.23 15.32
C ALA A 78 -24.49 -5.83 14.69
N GLY A 79 -23.53 -5.56 13.80
CA GLY A 79 -23.38 -4.32 13.06
C GLY A 79 -22.83 -3.14 13.86
N THR A 80 -22.41 -3.34 15.13
CA THR A 80 -21.91 -2.25 15.98
C THR A 80 -20.39 -2.11 16.00
N ALA A 81 -19.64 -3.04 15.40
CA ALA A 81 -18.19 -3.04 15.46
C ALA A 81 -17.51 -3.25 14.09
N GLY A 82 -17.68 -4.43 13.48
CA GLY A 82 -17.02 -4.80 12.23
C GLY A 82 -17.45 -3.94 11.05
N ARG A 83 -18.76 -3.64 10.94
CA ARG A 83 -19.29 -2.76 9.88
C ARG A 83 -18.76 -1.32 9.99
N PRO A 84 -18.80 -0.65 11.17
CA PRO A 84 -18.15 0.64 11.38
C PRO A 84 -16.65 0.64 11.05
N ALA A 85 -15.90 -0.37 11.53
CA ALA A 85 -14.47 -0.51 11.24
C ALA A 85 -14.20 -0.60 9.72
N LEU A 86 -14.96 -1.43 9.01
CA LEU A 86 -14.83 -1.59 7.57
C LEU A 86 -15.23 -0.32 6.79
N ALA A 87 -16.25 0.40 7.25
CA ALA A 87 -16.68 1.64 6.62
C ALA A 87 -15.56 2.70 6.66
N VAL A 88 -14.90 2.86 7.81
CA VAL A 88 -13.73 3.76 7.94
C VAL A 88 -12.57 3.27 7.09
N LEU A 89 -12.28 1.97 7.12
CA LEU A 89 -11.19 1.39 6.33
C LEU A 89 -11.39 1.61 4.81
N ARG A 90 -12.60 1.37 4.29
CA ARG A 90 -12.94 1.67 2.88
C ARG A 90 -12.88 3.16 2.56
N GLY A 91 -13.33 4.01 3.49
CA GLY A 91 -13.27 5.47 3.33
C GLY A 91 -11.85 6.03 3.25
N SER A 92 -10.84 5.27 3.67
CA SER A 92 -9.42 5.69 3.59
C SER A 92 -8.85 5.71 2.17
N GLY A 93 -9.46 4.96 1.24
CA GLY A 93 -8.92 4.77 -0.10
C GLY A 93 -7.71 3.83 -0.18
N LEU A 94 -7.29 3.22 0.92
CA LEU A 94 -6.22 2.21 0.91
C LEU A 94 -6.72 0.87 0.35
N GLY A 95 -5.86 0.23 -0.44
CA GLY A 95 -5.97 -1.19 -0.80
C GLY A 95 -5.10 -2.05 0.12
N ASP A 96 -5.26 -3.37 0.00
CA ASP A 96 -4.40 -4.39 0.61
C ASP A 96 -4.09 -4.15 2.10
N VAL A 97 -5.16 -3.96 2.87
CA VAL A 97 -5.09 -3.57 4.28
C VAL A 97 -6.03 -4.40 5.13
N ALA A 98 -5.53 -4.83 6.30
CA ALA A 98 -6.33 -5.41 7.36
C ALA A 98 -6.16 -4.61 8.64
N VAL A 99 -7.21 -4.57 9.45
CA VAL A 99 -7.20 -4.03 10.80
C VAL A 99 -7.88 -5.00 11.75
N VAL A 100 -7.30 -5.15 12.94
CA VAL A 100 -7.93 -5.80 14.10
C VAL A 100 -8.01 -4.77 15.22
N VAL A 101 -9.22 -4.52 15.71
CA VAL A 101 -9.49 -3.71 16.88
C VAL A 101 -9.76 -4.65 18.05
N THR A 102 -8.76 -4.79 18.89
CA THR A 102 -8.80 -5.57 20.13
C THR A 102 -9.42 -4.71 21.23
N ARG A 103 -10.46 -5.22 21.88
CA ARG A 103 -11.19 -4.52 22.94
C ARG A 103 -11.08 -5.25 24.27
N TYR A 104 -10.75 -4.51 25.33
CA TYR A 104 -10.94 -4.93 26.71
C TYR A 104 -12.11 -4.17 27.32
N PHE A 105 -13.13 -4.89 27.79
CA PHE A 105 -14.31 -4.29 28.39
C PHE A 105 -14.00 -3.64 29.75
N GLY A 106 -14.43 -2.40 29.92
CA GLY A 106 -14.16 -1.59 31.10
C GLY A 106 -15.20 -1.64 32.22
N GLY A 107 -16.12 -2.60 32.22
CA GLY A 107 -17.21 -2.66 33.21
C GLY A 107 -18.41 -1.74 32.93
N THR A 108 -18.27 -0.75 32.03
CA THR A 108 -19.36 0.16 31.63
C THR A 108 -19.76 -0.06 30.18
N LYS A 109 -21.05 -0.36 29.94
CA LYS A 109 -21.60 -0.53 28.58
C LYS A 109 -21.61 0.81 27.83
N LEU A 110 -21.14 0.81 26.59
CA LEU A 110 -21.11 1.99 25.71
C LEU A 110 -22.43 2.22 24.95
N GLY A 111 -23.30 1.19 24.90
CA GLY A 111 -24.47 1.17 24.02
C GLY A 111 -24.09 1.07 22.53
N SER A 112 -25.06 0.77 21.66
CA SER A 112 -24.79 0.51 20.24
C SER A 112 -24.11 1.69 19.52
N GLY A 113 -24.60 2.92 19.75
CA GLY A 113 -24.00 4.12 19.16
C GLY A 113 -22.60 4.44 19.70
N GLY A 114 -22.33 4.10 20.97
CA GLY A 114 -21.00 4.25 21.56
C GLY A 114 -20.00 3.25 20.98
N LEU A 115 -20.41 2.00 20.75
CA LEU A 115 -19.58 0.99 20.08
C LEU A 115 -19.26 1.39 18.63
N VAL A 116 -20.28 1.81 17.88
CA VAL A 116 -20.09 2.25 16.48
C VAL A 116 -19.05 3.34 16.37
N ARG A 117 -19.12 4.35 17.26
CA ARG A 117 -18.12 5.42 17.31
C ARG A 117 -16.75 4.91 17.75
N ALA A 118 -16.66 4.18 18.86
CA ALA A 118 -15.38 3.69 19.38
C ALA A 118 -14.60 2.83 18.39
N TYR A 119 -15.26 1.91 17.68
CA TYR A 119 -14.61 1.09 16.66
C TYR A 119 -14.20 1.90 15.44
N GLY A 120 -15.06 2.81 14.96
CA GLY A 120 -14.71 3.70 13.87
C GLY A 120 -13.53 4.60 14.20
N ASP A 121 -13.51 5.18 15.40
CA ASP A 121 -12.47 6.08 15.88
C ASP A 121 -11.14 5.36 16.10
N ALA A 122 -11.16 4.12 16.60
CA ALA A 122 -9.95 3.29 16.72
C ALA A 122 -9.31 3.02 15.36
N VAL A 123 -10.10 2.67 14.34
CA VAL A 123 -9.59 2.49 12.97
C VAL A 123 -9.07 3.81 12.39
N ARG A 124 -9.79 4.91 12.59
CA ARG A 124 -9.39 6.24 12.10
C ARG A 124 -8.05 6.68 12.72
N ALA A 125 -7.90 6.48 14.03
CA ALA A 125 -6.67 6.83 14.76
C ALA A 125 -5.44 6.03 14.30
N VAL A 126 -5.57 4.72 14.00
CA VAL A 126 -4.44 3.96 13.46
C VAL A 126 -4.11 4.37 12.03
N LEU A 127 -5.12 4.70 11.21
CA LEU A 127 -4.92 5.18 9.84
C LEU A 127 -4.20 6.53 9.80
N ASP A 128 -4.50 7.45 10.73
CA ASP A 128 -3.87 8.78 10.79
C ASP A 128 -2.33 8.72 10.94
N VAL A 129 -1.81 7.63 11.52
CA VAL A 129 -0.37 7.42 11.74
C VAL A 129 0.20 6.27 10.92
N LEU A 130 -0.61 5.62 10.07
CA LEU A 130 -0.20 4.48 9.27
C LEU A 130 0.70 4.98 8.12
N PRO A 131 1.98 4.61 8.06
CA PRO A 131 2.81 4.96 6.91
C PRO A 131 2.29 4.25 5.67
N HIS A 132 2.23 4.96 4.55
CA HIS A 132 1.77 4.42 3.27
C HIS A 132 2.93 4.05 2.35
N ALA A 133 2.68 3.10 1.46
CA ALA A 133 3.48 2.77 0.29
C ALA A 133 2.58 2.79 -0.95
N VAL A 134 3.17 2.59 -2.13
CA VAL A 134 2.42 2.52 -3.39
C VAL A 134 2.63 1.15 -4.02
N ARG A 135 1.52 0.48 -4.34
CA ARG A 135 1.52 -0.70 -5.19
C ARG A 135 1.27 -0.27 -6.62
N MET A 136 2.16 -0.64 -7.53
CA MET A 136 2.03 -0.30 -8.94
C MET A 136 2.86 -1.22 -9.84
N PRO A 137 2.47 -1.34 -11.12
CA PRO A 137 3.23 -2.15 -12.05
C PRO A 137 4.51 -1.45 -12.49
N THR A 138 5.58 -2.24 -12.64
CA THR A 138 6.89 -1.79 -13.08
C THR A 138 7.48 -2.71 -14.14
N HIS A 139 8.22 -2.12 -15.07
CA HIS A 139 9.13 -2.85 -15.95
C HIS A 139 10.55 -2.82 -15.38
N THR A 140 11.20 -3.98 -15.36
CA THR A 140 12.66 -4.05 -15.26
C THR A 140 13.22 -4.05 -16.67
N VAL A 141 14.17 -3.17 -16.93
CA VAL A 141 14.81 -3.00 -18.23
C VAL A 141 16.32 -3.14 -18.14
N THR A 142 16.93 -3.59 -19.23
CA THR A 142 18.38 -3.56 -19.43
C THR A 142 18.74 -2.61 -20.57
N VAL A 143 19.82 -1.86 -20.35
CA VAL A 143 20.44 -0.99 -21.36
C VAL A 143 21.92 -1.34 -21.42
N VAL A 144 22.36 -1.84 -22.58
CA VAL A 144 23.79 -2.00 -22.87
C VAL A 144 24.29 -0.67 -23.43
N THR A 145 25.27 -0.06 -22.78
CA THR A 145 25.76 1.27 -23.10
C THR A 145 27.29 1.32 -23.18
N PRO A 146 27.87 1.92 -24.24
CA PRO A 146 29.26 2.35 -24.23
C PRO A 146 29.56 3.32 -23.08
N TYR A 147 30.79 3.30 -22.57
CA TYR A 147 31.25 4.19 -21.50
C TYR A 147 30.98 5.69 -21.75
N PRO A 148 31.11 6.24 -22.97
CA PRO A 148 30.81 7.66 -23.22
C PRO A 148 29.37 8.10 -22.91
N TYR A 149 28.41 7.16 -22.93
CA TYR A 149 27.01 7.45 -22.61
C TYR A 149 26.62 7.09 -21.17
N PHE A 150 27.45 6.30 -20.47
CA PHE A 150 27.11 5.70 -19.18
C PHE A 150 26.68 6.74 -18.14
N GLU A 151 27.48 7.78 -17.88
CA GLU A 151 27.14 8.80 -16.88
C GLU A 151 25.85 9.55 -17.23
N ARG A 152 25.59 9.78 -18.53
CA ARG A 152 24.36 10.44 -18.97
C ARG A 152 23.15 9.53 -18.81
N LEU A 153 23.28 8.24 -19.11
CA LEU A 153 22.25 7.24 -18.85
C LEU A 153 21.96 7.16 -17.35
N ARG A 154 23.00 7.13 -16.51
CA ARG A 154 22.90 7.06 -15.05
C ARG A 154 22.10 8.22 -14.46
N LEU A 155 22.24 9.42 -15.03
CA LEU A 155 21.45 10.60 -14.66
C LEU A 155 20.03 10.58 -15.26
N LEU A 156 19.87 10.00 -16.46
CA LEU A 156 18.59 9.94 -17.16
C LEU A 156 17.58 9.01 -16.46
N VAL A 157 18.05 7.88 -15.92
CA VAL A 157 17.19 6.91 -15.21
C VAL A 157 16.35 7.58 -14.10
N PRO A 158 16.95 8.23 -13.07
CA PRO A 158 16.19 8.89 -12.01
C PRO A 158 15.40 10.11 -12.50
N ALA A 159 15.87 10.82 -13.54
CA ALA A 159 15.12 11.92 -14.14
C ALA A 159 13.75 11.48 -14.70
N HIS A 160 13.63 10.21 -15.08
CA HIS A 160 12.39 9.58 -15.53
C HIS A 160 11.74 8.68 -14.46
N ARG A 161 12.08 8.88 -13.19
CA ARG A 161 11.57 8.09 -12.04
C ARG A 161 11.92 6.60 -12.09
N GLY A 162 12.99 6.24 -12.79
CA GLY A 162 13.57 4.91 -12.72
C GLY A 162 14.51 4.78 -11.53
N VAL A 163 14.73 3.55 -11.10
CA VAL A 163 15.70 3.18 -10.08
C VAL A 163 16.72 2.23 -10.70
N ILE A 164 18.00 2.57 -10.61
CA ILE A 164 19.07 1.65 -11.03
C ILE A 164 19.15 0.52 -10.00
N LEU A 165 18.98 -0.71 -10.46
CA LEU A 165 19.07 -1.91 -9.65
C LEU A 165 20.50 -2.47 -9.66
N GLN A 166 21.17 -2.40 -10.82
CA GLN A 166 22.48 -3.00 -11.01
C GLN A 166 23.25 -2.31 -12.16
N GLU A 167 24.56 -2.25 -12.01
CA GLU A 167 25.51 -1.78 -13.02
C GLU A 167 26.60 -2.86 -13.17
N GLU A 168 26.79 -3.39 -14.38
CA GLU A 168 27.81 -4.39 -14.69
C GLU A 168 28.82 -3.83 -15.69
N PHE A 169 30.11 -3.83 -15.34
CA PHE A 169 31.18 -3.26 -16.15
C PHE A 169 31.90 -4.36 -16.93
N GLY A 170 31.74 -4.36 -18.24
CA GLY A 170 32.46 -5.23 -19.18
C GLY A 170 33.10 -4.43 -20.31
N VAL A 171 33.07 -4.99 -21.53
CA VAL A 171 33.43 -4.29 -22.77
C VAL A 171 32.54 -3.05 -22.96
N GLU A 172 31.26 -3.22 -22.68
CA GLU A 172 30.28 -2.16 -22.48
C GLU A 172 29.72 -2.26 -21.06
N VAL A 173 29.01 -1.23 -20.61
CA VAL A 173 28.33 -1.24 -19.31
C VAL A 173 26.90 -1.70 -19.52
N THR A 174 26.45 -2.68 -18.76
CA THR A 174 25.04 -3.07 -18.71
C THR A 174 24.40 -2.44 -17.49
N VAL A 175 23.37 -1.63 -17.71
CA VAL A 175 22.58 -1.01 -16.64
C VAL A 175 21.22 -1.69 -16.57
N THR A 176 20.90 -2.27 -15.42
CA THR A 176 19.57 -2.79 -15.10
C THR A 176 18.83 -1.76 -14.25
N ALA A 177 17.67 -1.33 -14.73
CA ALA A 177 16.86 -0.32 -14.06
C ALA A 177 15.38 -0.70 -14.03
N GLN A 178 14.67 -0.27 -12.99
CA GLN A 178 13.24 -0.47 -12.84
C GLN A 178 12.50 0.84 -13.05
N PHE A 179 11.40 0.80 -13.81
CA PHE A 179 10.55 1.97 -14.07
C PHE A 179 9.08 1.63 -13.80
N PRO A 180 8.29 2.57 -13.27
CA PRO A 180 6.84 2.55 -13.45
C PRO A 180 6.50 2.33 -14.93
N VAL A 181 5.57 1.43 -15.23
CA VAL A 181 5.19 1.09 -16.61
C VAL A 181 4.84 2.35 -17.42
N GLU A 182 4.08 3.27 -16.80
CA GLU A 182 3.67 4.56 -17.36
C GLU A 182 4.84 5.51 -17.71
N ARG A 183 6.04 5.32 -17.12
CA ARG A 183 7.21 6.19 -17.31
C ARG A 183 8.21 5.65 -18.31
N LEU A 184 8.17 4.35 -18.62
CA LEU A 184 9.10 3.72 -19.56
C LEU A 184 9.04 4.34 -20.97
N PRO A 185 7.87 4.69 -21.56
CA PRO A 185 7.82 5.30 -22.89
C PRO A 185 8.60 6.63 -22.96
N ALA A 186 8.43 7.50 -21.97
CA ALA A 186 9.14 8.78 -21.90
C ALA A 186 10.65 8.60 -21.74
N PHE A 187 11.08 7.64 -20.91
CA PHE A 187 12.49 7.28 -20.77
C PHE A 187 13.08 6.78 -22.09
N ARG A 188 12.39 5.89 -22.80
CA ARG A 188 12.85 5.36 -24.10
C ARG A 188 13.05 6.47 -25.13
N SER A 189 12.12 7.41 -25.24
CA SER A 189 12.28 8.56 -26.13
C SER A 189 13.47 9.44 -25.76
N ALA A 190 13.68 9.69 -24.47
CA ALA A 190 14.83 10.49 -24.02
C ALA A 190 16.17 9.77 -24.23
N LEU A 191 16.20 8.44 -24.04
CA LEU A 191 17.36 7.61 -24.28
C LEU A 191 17.76 7.65 -25.76
N GLN A 192 16.80 7.49 -26.67
CA GLN A 192 17.04 7.58 -28.11
C GLN A 192 17.61 8.94 -28.51
N ASN A 193 17.08 10.04 -27.97
CA ASN A 193 17.58 11.39 -28.24
C ASN A 193 19.01 11.60 -27.73
N LEU A 194 19.32 11.09 -26.53
CA LEU A 194 20.63 11.20 -25.91
C LEU A 194 21.74 10.49 -26.70
N SER A 195 21.38 9.41 -27.38
CA SER A 195 22.31 8.55 -28.11
C SER A 195 22.21 8.64 -29.63
N SER A 196 21.43 9.58 -30.18
CA SER A 196 21.09 9.63 -31.61
C SER A 196 20.60 8.28 -32.16
N GLY A 197 19.81 7.55 -31.36
CA GLY A 197 19.26 6.22 -31.69
C GLY A 197 20.17 5.01 -31.42
N ALA A 198 21.39 5.21 -30.91
CA ALA A 198 22.33 4.10 -30.66
C ALA A 198 21.98 3.22 -29.45
N LEU A 199 21.23 3.72 -28.47
CA LEU A 199 20.85 2.99 -27.25
C LEU A 199 19.38 2.61 -27.25
N GLN A 200 19.09 1.43 -26.70
CA GLN A 200 17.73 0.92 -26.50
C GLN A 200 17.58 0.32 -25.10
N ALA A 201 16.36 0.33 -24.60
CA ALA A 201 16.01 -0.25 -23.31
C ALA A 201 15.09 -1.45 -23.52
N GLU A 202 15.61 -2.64 -23.26
CA GLU A 202 14.90 -3.90 -23.42
C GLU A 202 14.19 -4.28 -22.12
N VAL A 203 12.90 -4.62 -22.20
CA VAL A 203 12.14 -5.09 -21.03
C VAL A 203 12.50 -6.54 -20.78
N VAL A 204 13.06 -6.82 -19.61
CA VAL A 204 13.41 -8.19 -19.19
C VAL A 204 12.34 -8.80 -18.28
N GLU A 205 11.59 -7.95 -17.57
CA GLU A 205 10.54 -8.39 -16.64
C GLU A 205 9.45 -7.33 -16.54
N THR A 206 8.20 -7.78 -16.35
CA THR A 206 7.10 -6.93 -15.89
C THR A 206 6.57 -7.50 -14.58
N ASN A 207 6.61 -6.69 -13.53
CA ASN A 207 6.02 -7.02 -12.24
C ASN A 207 4.80 -6.14 -12.02
N GLU A 208 3.63 -6.77 -11.90
CA GLU A 208 2.34 -6.08 -11.75
C GLU A 208 2.12 -5.54 -10.33
N GLU A 209 2.92 -6.00 -9.37
CA GLU A 209 2.62 -5.92 -7.94
C GLU A 209 3.74 -5.23 -7.13
N THR A 210 4.67 -4.54 -7.80
CA THR A 210 5.79 -3.88 -7.15
C THR A 210 5.31 -2.91 -6.08
N ILE A 211 5.86 -3.08 -4.87
CA ILE A 211 5.64 -2.17 -3.74
C ILE A 211 6.84 -1.24 -3.68
N LEU A 212 6.60 0.03 -4.01
CA LEU A 212 7.61 1.07 -3.88
C LEU A 212 7.36 1.82 -2.56
N PRO A 213 8.36 1.92 -1.65
CA PRO A 213 8.29 2.87 -0.56
C PRO A 213 8.11 4.28 -1.14
N LEU A 214 7.39 5.16 -0.44
CA LEU A 214 7.03 6.47 -0.98
C LEU A 214 8.28 7.20 -1.53
N PRO A 215 8.20 7.85 -2.71
CA PRO A 215 9.10 8.94 -2.99
C PRO A 215 8.86 9.97 -1.88
N THR A 216 9.90 10.29 -1.10
CA THR A 216 9.83 11.31 -0.07
C THR A 216 9.37 12.62 -0.71
N ALA A 217 8.09 12.95 -0.55
CA ALA A 217 7.53 14.21 -0.98
C ALA A 217 6.80 14.80 0.22
N SER A 218 7.25 16.01 0.58
CA SER A 218 6.66 16.93 1.55
C SER A 218 5.13 16.84 1.64
N ALA A 219 4.64 16.90 2.87
CA ALA A 219 3.24 16.99 3.27
C ALA A 219 2.32 17.67 2.23
N GLY A 220 1.23 16.99 1.85
CA GLY A 220 0.08 17.64 1.20
C GLY A 220 -0.42 17.07 -0.13
N ALA A 221 0.01 15.89 -0.58
CA ALA A 221 -0.58 15.29 -1.77
C ALA A 221 -1.94 14.63 -1.44
N SER A 222 -3.03 15.37 -1.68
CA SER A 222 -4.38 14.82 -1.77
C SER A 222 -4.43 13.78 -2.89
N TRP A 223 -4.77 12.54 -2.54
CA TRP A 223 -5.02 11.46 -3.49
C TRP A 223 -6.30 11.77 -4.27
N THR A 224 -6.18 12.40 -5.44
CA THR A 224 -7.27 12.46 -6.40
C THR A 224 -7.17 11.21 -7.27
N ASN A 225 -8.23 10.38 -7.25
CA ASN A 225 -8.41 9.33 -8.25
C ASN A 225 -8.19 9.96 -9.63
N GLY A 226 -7.31 9.35 -10.43
CA GLY A 226 -7.12 9.71 -11.83
C GLY A 226 -8.42 9.47 -12.59
N GLN A 227 -9.29 10.48 -12.54
CA GLN A 227 -10.41 10.65 -13.42
C GLN A 227 -9.98 11.82 -14.30
N GLU A 228 -9.27 11.48 -15.37
CA GLU A 228 -8.96 12.44 -16.42
C GLU A 228 -10.29 12.90 -17.04
N ASP A 229 -10.50 14.21 -17.03
CA ASP A 229 -11.60 14.88 -17.70
C ASP A 229 -11.66 14.45 -19.18
N VAL A 230 -12.86 14.10 -19.63
CA VAL A 230 -13.23 13.98 -21.05
C VAL A 230 -13.64 15.34 -21.58
#